data_AF-A0A2G1VJC1-F1
#
_entry.id   AF-A0A2G1VJC1-F1
#
_cell.length_a   1.000
_cell.length_b   1.000
_cell.length_c   1.000
_cell.angle_alpha   90.00
_cell.angle_beta   90.00
_cell.angle_gamma   90.00
#
_symmetry.space_group_name_H-M   'P 1'
#
loop_
_entity.id
_entity.type
_entity.pdbx_description
1 polymer ?
#
loop_
_entity_poly.entity_id
_entity_poly.type
_entity_poly.pdbx_seq_one_letter_code
_entity_poly.pdbx_strand_id
1 'polypeptide(L)'
;MSQNEARYTVRSLIVTALAAIIGTVLVLEMTGKISHTENKDHVPVGDFKAIHITEGETFRMSPKASELHAVCENGYLAIAADVDPSFRGILVDYKNRGVRCRRPSPTGPAVPRQPETQEGNE
;
A
#
# COMPACT_ATOMS: atom_id res chain seq x y z
N MET A 1 -15.95 0.23 -61.37
CA MET A 1 -16.05 1.48 -60.59
C MET A 1 -14.65 1.91 -60.20
N SER A 2 -14.27 3.15 -60.56
CA SER A 2 -12.90 3.68 -60.47
C SER A 2 -12.55 4.01 -59.00
N GLN A 3 -11.50 3.38 -58.48
CA GLN A 3 -10.96 3.59 -57.13
C GLN A 3 -10.17 4.91 -57.05
N ASN A 4 -10.82 6.05 -57.34
CA ASN A 4 -10.25 7.38 -57.17
C ASN A 4 -11.07 8.14 -56.13
N GLU A 5 -10.67 8.05 -54.86
CA GLU A 5 -10.75 9.11 -53.83
C GLU A 5 -10.38 8.52 -52.46
N ALA A 6 -9.16 8.02 -52.30
CA ALA A 6 -8.58 7.94 -50.97
C ALA A 6 -8.22 9.37 -50.55
N ARG A 7 -9.17 10.09 -49.93
CA ARG A 7 -9.00 11.49 -49.46
C ARG A 7 -7.83 11.67 -48.48
N TYR A 8 -7.32 10.57 -47.93
CA TYR A 8 -6.18 10.54 -47.02
C TYR A 8 -5.23 9.40 -47.40
N THR A 9 -3.92 9.68 -47.37
CA THR A 9 -2.90 8.65 -47.62
C THR A 9 -2.81 7.68 -46.43
N VAL A 10 -2.43 6.43 -46.67
CA VAL A 10 -2.26 5.41 -45.61
C VAL A 10 -1.33 5.91 -44.49
N ARG A 11 -0.28 6.66 -44.84
CA ARG A 11 0.63 7.29 -43.88
C ARG A 11 -0.10 8.29 -42.95
N SER A 12 -1.02 9.08 -43.50
CA SER A 12 -1.83 10.00 -42.70
C SER A 12 -2.71 9.25 -41.69
N LEU A 13 -3.29 8.11 -42.08
CA LEU A 13 -4.13 7.31 -41.18
C LEU A 13 -3.32 6.72 -40.01
N ILE A 14 -2.11 6.24 -40.29
CA ILE A 14 -1.20 5.69 -39.26
C ILE A 14 -0.78 6.77 -38.27
N VAL A 15 -0.40 7.96 -38.77
CA VAL A 15 0.00 9.08 -37.91
C VAL A 15 -1.15 9.54 -37.03
N THR A 16 -2.36 9.68 -37.58
CA THR A 16 -3.54 10.06 -36.80
C THR A 16 -3.87 9.02 -35.73
N ALA A 17 -3.75 7.73 -36.02
CA ALA A 17 -3.97 6.67 -35.04
C ALA A 17 -2.97 6.74 -33.87
N LEU A 18 -1.68 6.94 -34.15
CA LEU A 18 -0.66 7.09 -33.10
C LEU A 18 -0.89 8.35 -32.27
N ALA A 19 -1.20 9.48 -32.92
CA ALA A 19 -1.49 10.73 -32.23
C ALA A 19 -2.72 10.60 -31.32
N ALA A 20 -3.76 9.87 -31.76
CA ALA A 20 -4.94 9.61 -30.94
C ALA A 20 -4.61 8.76 -29.71
N ILE A 21 -3.75 7.74 -29.83
CA ILE A 21 -3.31 6.92 -28.69
C ILE A 21 -2.54 7.79 -27.68
N ILE A 22 -1.53 8.52 -28.14
CA ILE A 22 -0.70 9.38 -27.29
C ILE A 22 -1.55 10.46 -26.61
N GLY A 23 -2.41 11.14 -27.37
CA GLY A 23 -3.32 12.15 -26.83
C GLY A 23 -4.26 11.58 -25.77
N THR A 24 -4.78 10.36 -25.98
CA THR A 24 -5.63 9.69 -24.99
C THR A 24 -4.87 9.41 -23.69
N VAL A 25 -3.65 8.88 -23.78
CA VAL A 25 -2.81 8.62 -22.61
C VAL A 25 -2.52 9.93 -21.86
N LEU A 26 -2.12 11.00 -22.55
CA LEU A 26 -1.87 12.31 -21.94
C LEU A 26 -3.10 12.89 -21.25
N VAL A 27 -4.29 12.79 -21.85
CA VAL A 27 -5.54 13.24 -21.22
C VAL A 27 -5.85 12.42 -19.98
N LEU A 28 -5.63 11.10 -20.01
CA LEU A 28 -5.80 10.24 -18.83
C LEU A 28 -4.78 10.55 -17.73
N GLU A 29 -3.55 10.95 -18.08
CA GLU A 29 -2.55 11.44 -17.11
C GLU A 29 -2.97 12.77 -16.49
N MET A 30 -3.35 13.77 -17.31
CA MET A 30 -3.78 15.09 -16.84
C MET A 30 -5.04 15.05 -15.97
N THR A 31 -5.95 14.12 -16.25
CA THR A 31 -7.17 13.92 -15.45
C THR A 31 -6.94 13.07 -14.19
N GLY A 32 -5.70 12.62 -13.96
CA GLY A 32 -5.35 11.78 -12.81
C GLY A 32 -5.96 10.38 -12.84
N LYS A 33 -6.47 9.95 -14.01
CA LYS A 33 -7.02 8.60 -14.22
C LYS A 33 -5.92 7.55 -14.31
N ILE A 34 -4.70 7.93 -14.64
CA ILE A 34 -3.51 7.07 -14.54
C ILE A 34 -2.87 7.31 -13.18
N SER A 35 -3.13 6.41 -12.23
CA SER A 35 -2.43 6.38 -10.95
C SER A 35 -1.04 5.76 -11.14
N HIS A 36 -0.03 6.60 -11.31
CA HIS A 36 1.36 6.18 -11.13
C HIS A 36 1.59 5.95 -9.64
N THR A 37 1.64 4.68 -9.23
CA THR A 37 1.97 4.28 -7.86
C THR A 37 3.47 4.52 -7.62
N GLU A 38 3.88 5.79 -7.52
CA GLU A 38 5.20 6.17 -7.03
C GLU A 38 5.21 6.39 -5.51
N ASN A 39 4.04 6.36 -4.86
CA ASN A 39 3.95 6.55 -3.43
C ASN A 39 4.20 5.23 -2.68
N LYS A 40 5.47 4.94 -2.40
CA LYS A 40 5.91 3.80 -1.57
C LYS A 40 5.56 3.98 -0.08
N ASP A 41 4.93 5.08 0.30
CA ASP A 41 4.72 5.43 1.71
C ASP A 41 3.66 4.54 2.41
N HIS A 42 2.87 3.79 1.65
CA HIS A 42 1.81 2.92 2.18
C HIS A 42 1.69 1.62 1.38
N VAL A 43 2.81 0.98 1.01
CA VAL A 43 2.73 -0.35 0.38
C VAL A 43 2.13 -1.33 1.40
N PRO A 44 0.95 -1.92 1.14
CA PRO A 44 0.38 -2.89 2.05
C PRO A 44 1.34 -4.07 2.17
N VAL A 45 1.76 -4.35 3.40
CA VAL A 45 2.69 -5.45 3.75
C VAL A 45 2.05 -6.83 3.54
N GLY A 46 0.74 -6.85 3.34
CA GLY A 46 -0.08 -8.02 3.04
C GLY A 46 -1.52 -7.81 3.50
N ASP A 47 -2.41 -8.73 3.16
CA ASP A 47 -3.76 -8.77 3.69
C ASP A 47 -3.79 -9.53 5.02
N PHE A 48 -4.06 -8.82 6.11
CA PHE A 48 -4.17 -9.42 7.45
C PHE A 48 -5.63 -9.46 7.88
N LYS A 49 -6.07 -10.60 8.42
CA LYS A 49 -7.43 -10.78 8.96
C LYS A 49 -7.35 -11.08 10.44
N ALA A 50 -8.04 -10.27 11.24
CA ALA A 50 -8.28 -10.57 12.65
C ALA A 50 -9.56 -11.42 12.75
N ILE A 51 -9.41 -12.65 13.22
CA ILE A 51 -10.53 -13.58 13.41
C ILE A 51 -10.81 -13.65 14.91
N HIS A 52 -12.03 -13.29 15.30
CA HIS A 52 -12.47 -13.45 16.68
C HIS A 52 -12.77 -14.93 16.94
N ILE A 53 -12.03 -15.55 17.86
CA ILE A 53 -12.22 -16.94 18.26
C ILE A 53 -13.10 -16.93 19.52
N THR A 54 -14.30 -17.49 19.43
CA THR A 54 -15.19 -17.70 20.57
C THR A 54 -14.74 -18.91 21.39
N GLU A 55 -14.99 -18.88 22.69
CA GLU A 55 -14.67 -19.99 23.58
C GLU A 55 -15.44 -21.25 23.15
N GLY A 56 -14.72 -22.30 22.75
CA GLY A 56 -15.27 -23.57 22.29
C GLY A 56 -15.15 -23.83 20.78
N GLU A 57 -14.83 -22.83 19.96
CA GLU A 57 -14.57 -23.04 18.53
C GLU A 57 -13.08 -23.30 18.24
N THR A 58 -12.79 -24.43 17.60
CA THR A 58 -11.43 -24.73 17.11
C THR A 58 -11.21 -24.06 15.75
N PHE A 59 -10.60 -22.87 15.75
CA PHE A 59 -10.14 -22.28 14.49
C PHE A 59 -8.92 -23.06 13.97
N ARG A 60 -9.08 -23.75 12.83
CA ARG A 60 -8.00 -24.52 12.22
C ARG A 60 -7.03 -23.60 11.47
N MET A 61 -5.93 -23.27 12.13
CA MET A 61 -4.81 -22.57 11.50
C MET A 61 -4.06 -23.50 10.54
N SER A 62 -3.42 -22.91 9.52
CA SER A 62 -2.48 -23.64 8.67
C SER A 62 -1.28 -24.09 9.52
N PRO A 63 -0.75 -25.32 9.32
CA PRO A 63 0.47 -25.77 9.98
C PRO A 63 1.74 -25.13 9.39
N LYS A 64 1.63 -24.46 8.24
CA LYS A 64 2.76 -23.75 7.61
C LYS A 64 2.97 -22.41 8.34
N ALA A 65 4.19 -22.18 8.82
CA ALA A 65 4.56 -20.91 9.43
C ALA A 65 4.44 -19.75 8.42
N SER A 66 4.07 -18.58 8.93
CA SER A 66 4.11 -17.33 8.18
C SER A 66 5.57 -16.88 8.06
N GLU A 67 5.97 -16.32 6.91
CA GLU A 67 7.29 -15.70 6.70
C GLU A 67 7.36 -14.26 7.28
N LEU A 68 6.40 -13.95 8.14
CA LEU A 68 6.19 -12.64 8.76
C LEU A 68 5.98 -12.85 10.27
N HIS A 69 6.58 -11.98 11.07
CA HIS A 69 6.43 -11.97 12.52
C HIS A 69 5.97 -10.60 13.04
N ALA A 70 5.40 -10.60 14.25
CA ALA A 70 4.97 -9.39 14.93
C ALA A 70 6.16 -8.71 15.65
N VAL A 71 6.32 -7.41 15.43
CA VAL A 71 7.30 -6.54 16.09
C VAL A 71 6.56 -5.35 16.72
N CYS A 72 7.09 -4.81 17.82
CA CYS A 72 6.58 -3.57 18.39
C CYS A 72 7.50 -2.41 18.05
N GLU A 73 7.07 -1.53 17.15
CA GLU A 73 7.80 -0.34 16.71
C GLU A 73 7.17 0.91 17.31
N ASN A 74 7.93 1.68 18.09
CA ASN A 74 7.46 2.91 18.74
C ASN A 74 6.14 2.75 19.54
N GLY A 75 5.91 1.56 20.11
CA GLY A 75 4.69 1.24 20.86
C GLY A 75 3.50 0.78 20.01
N TYR A 76 3.66 0.69 18.69
CA TYR A 76 2.67 0.21 17.73
C TYR A 76 3.06 -1.15 17.17
N LEU A 77 2.05 -1.98 16.88
CA LEU A 77 2.21 -3.29 16.28
C LEU A 77 2.61 -3.12 14.82
N ALA A 78 3.75 -3.69 14.46
CA ALA A 78 4.24 -3.79 13.10
C ALA A 78 4.38 -5.27 12.72
N ILE A 79 4.26 -5.55 11.43
CA ILE A 79 4.58 -6.84 10.84
C ILE A 79 5.89 -6.69 10.07
N ALA A 80 6.85 -7.55 10.37
CA ALA A 80 8.16 -7.60 9.73
C ALA A 80 8.34 -8.92 8.98
N ALA A 81 9.09 -8.91 7.87
CA ALA A 81 9.48 -10.15 7.21
C ALA A 81 10.64 -10.82 7.93
N ASP A 82 10.64 -12.16 7.93
CA ASP A 82 11.77 -12.95 8.45
C ASP A 82 13.00 -12.87 7.54
N VAL A 83 12.77 -12.76 6.22
CA VAL A 83 13.82 -12.80 5.20
C VAL A 83 14.39 -11.42 4.84
N ASP A 84 13.62 -10.36 5.06
CA ASP A 84 14.01 -8.99 4.73
C ASP A 84 13.82 -8.06 5.93
N PRO A 85 14.89 -7.65 6.62
CA PRO A 85 14.79 -6.78 7.79
C PRO A 85 14.32 -5.36 7.46
N SER A 86 14.36 -4.95 6.17
CA SER A 86 13.89 -3.65 5.69
C SER A 86 12.38 -3.63 5.42
N PHE A 87 11.75 -4.80 5.31
CA PHE A 87 10.31 -4.91 5.08
C PHE A 87 9.56 -4.90 6.41
N ARG A 88 9.01 -3.73 6.76
CA ARG A 88 8.20 -3.52 7.97
C ARG A 88 6.98 -2.65 7.66
N GLY A 89 5.83 -3.02 8.21
CA GLY A 89 4.61 -2.21 8.10
C GLY A 89 3.87 -2.11 9.42
N ILE A 90 3.45 -0.90 9.77
CA ILE A 90 2.64 -0.64 10.95
C ILE A 90 1.19 -1.06 10.67
N LEU A 91 0.61 -1.86 11.57
CA LEU A 91 -0.80 -2.22 11.48
C LEU A 91 -1.66 -1.03 11.93
N VAL A 92 -2.52 -0.55 11.03
CA VAL A 92 -3.42 0.57 11.28
C VAL A 92 -4.89 0.13 11.17
N ASP A 93 -5.77 0.80 11.89
CA ASP A 93 -7.21 0.62 11.76
C ASP A 93 -7.80 1.38 10.55
N TYR A 94 -9.12 1.28 10.34
CA TYR A 94 -9.84 1.95 9.24
C TYR A 94 -9.74 3.49 9.25
N LYS A 95 -9.23 4.10 10.33
CA LYS A 95 -8.99 5.54 10.47
C LYS A 95 -7.50 5.88 10.43
N ASN A 96 -6.65 4.97 9.95
CA ASN A 96 -5.18 5.11 9.94
C ASN A 96 -4.58 5.29 11.34
N ARG A 97 -5.19 4.71 12.37
CA ARG A 97 -4.64 4.74 13.74
C ARG A 97 -3.87 3.46 14.00
N GLY A 98 -2.60 3.58 14.37
CA GLY A 98 -1.75 2.43 14.70
C GLY A 98 -2.33 1.60 15.85
N VAL A 99 -2.34 0.27 15.68
CA VAL A 99 -2.71 -0.68 16.72
C VAL A 99 -1.57 -0.72 17.74
N ARG A 100 -1.86 -0.58 19.04
CA ARG A 100 -0.82 -0.61 20.08
C ARG A 100 -0.48 -2.02 20.49
N CYS A 101 0.78 -2.28 20.78
CA CYS A 101 1.22 -3.58 21.32
C CYS A 101 0.74 -3.80 22.76
N ARG A 102 0.55 -2.71 23.51
CA ARG A 102 0.19 -2.74 24.93
C ARG A 102 -1.06 -1.91 25.15
N ARG A 103 -1.96 -2.42 25.98
CA ARG A 103 -3.10 -1.66 26.46
C ARG A 103 -2.58 -0.45 27.25
N PRO A 104 -2.92 0.80 26.87
CA PRO A 104 -2.59 1.94 27.70
C PRO A 104 -3.29 1.77 29.06
N SER A 105 -2.59 2.06 30.15
CA SER A 105 -3.20 2.17 31.48
C SER A 105 -4.44 3.07 31.40
N PRO A 106 -5.51 2.84 32.19
CA PRO A 106 -6.66 3.74 32.25
C PRO A 106 -6.28 5.21 32.53
N THR A 107 -5.13 5.43 33.19
CA THR A 107 -4.52 6.73 33.47
C THR A 107 -3.35 7.10 32.55
N GLY A 108 -3.05 6.27 31.56
CA GLY A 108 -1.93 6.44 30.65
C GLY A 108 -2.22 7.44 29.52
N PRO A 109 -1.16 8.00 28.90
CA PRO A 109 -1.32 9.00 27.84
C PRO A 109 -2.03 8.42 26.60
N ALA A 110 -2.87 9.26 26.00
CA ALA A 110 -3.63 8.96 24.78
C ALA A 110 -2.75 8.82 23.53
N VAL A 111 -1.45 9.07 23.60
CA VAL A 111 -0.45 8.82 22.54
C VAL A 111 0.76 8.15 23.20
N PRO A 112 1.33 7.05 22.65
CA PRO A 112 2.57 6.47 23.15
C PRO A 112 3.69 7.52 23.07
N ARG A 113 4.55 7.60 24.10
CA ARG A 113 5.74 8.46 24.02
C ARG A 113 6.62 7.91 22.89
N GLN A 114 6.91 8.75 21.91
CA GLN A 114 7.95 8.44 20.93
C GLN A 114 9.29 8.33 21.68
N PRO A 115 10.19 7.40 21.31
CA PRO A 115 11.53 7.41 21.86
C PRO A 115 12.16 8.76 21.53
N GLU A 116 12.48 9.51 22.58
CA GLU A 116 13.11 10.82 22.50
C GLU A 116 14.42 10.63 21.72
N THR A 117 14.54 11.27 20.56
CA THR A 117 15.84 11.40 19.89
C THR A 117 16.77 12.04 20.90
N GLN A 118 17.81 11.31 21.25
CA GLN A 118 18.84 11.74 22.20
C GLN A 118 19.65 12.86 21.53
N GLU A 119 19.09 14.07 21.47
CA GLU A 119 19.82 15.32 21.23
C GLU A 119 20.60 15.63 22.52
N GLY A 120 21.76 14.98 22.63
CA GLY A 120 22.74 15.22 23.67
C GLY A 120 23.95 15.91 23.06
N ASN A 121 24.01 17.22 23.24
CA ASN A 121 25.10 18.16 23.04
C ASN A 121 26.52 17.57 22.96
N GLU A 122 27.26 18.00 21.92
CA GLU A 122 28.72 18.24 22.00
C GLU A 122 28.98 19.73 21.71
#